data_AF-A0A365TS46-F1
#
_entry.id   AF-A0A365TS46-F1
#
_cell.length_a   1.000
_cell.length_b   1.000
_cell.length_c   1.000
_cell.angle_alpha   90.00
_cell.angle_beta   90.00
_cell.angle_gamma   90.00
#
_symmetry.space_group_name_H-M   'P 1'
#
loop_
_entity.id
_entity.type
_entity.pdbx_description
1 polymer ?
#
loop_
_entity_poly.entity_id
_entity_poly.type
_entity_poly.pdbx_seq_one_letter_code
_entity_poly.pdbx_strand_id
1 'polypeptide(L)'
;MSSSIQAQPQAHVPSESHAVASLISHPEGYAYQVSYEVTTQSLHVKNDQEQLEWALVDDNHSLTLRWPHRSAPPRPALLAAIEGAFAFYPASVALRLQLPSVLHANLCAAGIAVKDSHGELWAYAELIWQLPTLWLNSPPTRPYPQQPILENGKRHPRRPPRPSGTVYQRHIVWLDATLSFRVLDLELDLERFNRWMNDPVVAHFWEEQGDFQQHRERLESTLQNPSVVPLIGCIDGEPFGYFETYWAKEDRIGAYYDASDFDRGWHVLIGEAAFRGQPYVAAWLPSISHYLFLDDCRTQRLMIEPRVDNAKMLRNLAQCGYAHVKAFDFPHKRAMLGMQLREHFFNERSWIPLPPHPGSAPRPDPRFTT
;
A
#
# COMPACT_ATOMS: atom_id res chain seq x y z
N MET A 1 -64.63 -30.48 -3.82
CA MET A 1 -64.47 -29.46 -4.88
C MET A 1 -63.06 -28.91 -4.78
N SER A 2 -62.30 -29.13 -5.85
CA SER A 2 -60.96 -28.66 -6.24
C SER A 2 -60.01 -28.08 -5.19
N SER A 3 -58.95 -28.85 -4.89
CA SER A 3 -57.69 -28.32 -4.35
C SER A 3 -56.75 -28.04 -5.53
N SER A 4 -56.49 -26.76 -5.80
CA SER A 4 -55.53 -26.30 -6.80
C SER A 4 -54.11 -26.35 -6.22
N ILE A 5 -53.24 -27.14 -6.84
CA ILE A 5 -51.80 -27.16 -6.56
C ILE A 5 -51.18 -25.95 -7.28
N GLN A 6 -50.81 -24.91 -6.53
CA GLN A 6 -49.95 -23.86 -7.04
C GLN A 6 -48.49 -24.30 -6.95
N ALA A 7 -47.84 -24.41 -8.11
CA ALA A 7 -46.42 -24.68 -8.25
C ALA A 7 -45.60 -23.54 -7.60
N GLN A 8 -44.62 -23.90 -6.77
CA GLN A 8 -43.59 -22.99 -6.32
C GLN A 8 -42.75 -22.52 -7.53
N PRO A 9 -42.39 -21.23 -7.62
CA PRO A 9 -41.45 -20.78 -8.63
C PRO A 9 -40.08 -21.41 -8.34
N GLN A 10 -39.54 -22.14 -9.32
CA GLN A 10 -38.14 -22.54 -9.32
C GLN A 10 -37.29 -21.28 -9.15
N ALA A 11 -36.51 -21.24 -8.06
CA ALA A 11 -35.48 -20.24 -7.89
C ALA A 11 -34.54 -20.33 -9.09
N HIS A 12 -34.48 -19.25 -9.86
CA HIS A 12 -33.54 -19.08 -10.94
C HIS A 12 -32.14 -19.13 -10.30
N VAL A 13 -31.45 -20.27 -10.44
CA VAL A 13 -30.02 -20.34 -10.19
C VAL A 13 -29.39 -19.38 -11.21
N PRO A 14 -28.66 -18.34 -10.78
CA PRO A 14 -27.95 -17.50 -11.73
C PRO A 14 -26.94 -18.40 -12.44
N SER A 15 -26.96 -18.40 -13.77
CA SER A 15 -25.90 -19.02 -14.57
C SER A 15 -24.56 -18.48 -14.08
N GLU A 16 -23.60 -19.37 -13.83
CA GLU A 16 -22.21 -19.02 -13.52
C GLU A 16 -21.68 -18.04 -14.57
N SER A 17 -21.71 -16.75 -14.26
CA SER A 17 -20.94 -15.77 -15.01
C SER A 17 -19.48 -16.10 -14.74
N HIS A 18 -18.76 -16.55 -15.77
CA HIS A 18 -17.30 -16.67 -15.73
C HIS A 18 -16.72 -15.30 -15.40
N ALA A 19 -16.51 -15.03 -14.11
CA ALA A 19 -16.03 -13.73 -13.66
C ALA A 19 -14.57 -13.60 -14.09
N VAL A 20 -14.34 -12.80 -15.12
CA VAL A 20 -13.00 -12.33 -15.47
C VAL A 20 -12.54 -11.45 -14.31
N ALA A 21 -11.59 -11.95 -13.51
CA ALA A 21 -10.95 -11.12 -12.51
C ALA A 21 -10.11 -10.06 -13.24
N SER A 22 -10.25 -8.79 -12.85
CA SER A 22 -9.46 -7.71 -13.43
C SER A 22 -8.96 -6.74 -12.38
N LEU A 23 -7.87 -6.04 -12.70
CA LEU A 23 -7.35 -4.93 -11.90
C LEU A 23 -6.77 -3.85 -12.82
N ILE A 24 -6.52 -2.67 -12.24
CA ILE A 24 -5.78 -1.60 -12.90
C ILE A 24 -4.41 -1.47 -12.24
N SER A 25 -3.37 -1.82 -13.00
CA SER A 25 -1.96 -1.75 -12.61
C SER A 25 -1.34 -0.46 -13.15
N HIS A 26 -0.39 0.13 -12.43
CA HIS A 26 0.22 1.41 -12.79
C HIS A 26 1.76 1.45 -12.79
N PRO A 27 2.44 0.47 -13.40
CA PRO A 27 3.89 0.41 -13.45
C PRO A 27 4.45 1.63 -14.17
N GLU A 28 5.42 2.29 -13.54
CA GLU A 28 6.13 3.45 -14.06
C GLU A 28 5.18 4.60 -14.45
N GLY A 29 3.98 4.64 -13.85
CA GLY A 29 2.95 5.64 -14.13
C GLY A 29 2.04 5.30 -15.33
N TYR A 30 2.25 4.18 -16.01
CA TYR A 30 1.40 3.75 -17.13
C TYR A 30 0.24 2.90 -16.65
N ALA A 31 -0.99 3.29 -16.98
CA ALA A 31 -2.18 2.51 -16.65
C ALA A 31 -2.30 1.28 -17.57
N TYR A 32 -2.43 0.10 -16.96
CA TYR A 32 -2.76 -1.14 -17.65
C TYR A 32 -3.96 -1.82 -16.98
N GLN A 33 -4.96 -2.14 -17.78
CA GLN A 33 -5.99 -3.09 -17.37
C GLN A 33 -5.40 -4.50 -17.48
N VAL A 34 -5.38 -5.22 -16.37
CA VAL A 34 -4.92 -6.61 -16.31
C VAL A 34 -6.13 -7.49 -16.04
N SER A 35 -6.33 -8.53 -16.83
CA SER A 35 -7.42 -9.49 -16.65
C SER A 35 -6.95 -10.93 -16.80
N TYR A 36 -7.64 -11.86 -16.13
CA TYR A 36 -7.33 -13.29 -16.20
C TYR A 36 -8.53 -14.12 -16.61
N GLU A 37 -8.34 -14.95 -17.63
CA GLU A 37 -9.31 -15.93 -18.10
C GLU A 37 -8.89 -17.34 -17.66
N VAL A 38 -9.64 -17.89 -16.70
CA VAL A 38 -9.32 -19.17 -16.05
C VAL A 38 -9.36 -20.34 -17.05
N THR A 39 -10.31 -20.34 -17.99
CA THR A 39 -10.53 -21.44 -18.94
C THR A 39 -9.34 -21.64 -19.89
N THR A 40 -8.77 -20.53 -20.37
CA THR A 40 -7.65 -20.53 -21.31
C THR A 40 -6.31 -20.40 -20.58
N GLN A 41 -6.32 -20.11 -19.28
CA GLN A 41 -5.14 -19.77 -18.50
C GLN A 41 -4.39 -18.56 -19.08
N SER A 42 -5.13 -17.64 -19.72
CA SER A 42 -4.58 -16.45 -20.36
C SER A 42 -4.71 -15.23 -19.45
N LEU A 43 -3.59 -14.55 -19.22
CA LEU A 43 -3.53 -13.24 -18.60
C LEU A 43 -3.36 -12.20 -19.70
N HIS A 44 -4.25 -11.22 -19.73
CA HIS A 44 -4.20 -10.10 -20.68
C HIS A 44 -3.74 -8.84 -19.95
N VAL A 45 -2.82 -8.09 -20.57
CA VAL A 45 -2.43 -6.75 -20.12
C VAL A 45 -2.69 -5.81 -21.28
N LYS A 46 -3.53 -4.81 -21.05
CA LYS A 46 -4.03 -3.90 -22.06
C LYS A 46 -3.88 -2.45 -21.62
N ASN A 47 -3.45 -1.59 -22.53
CA ASN A 47 -3.60 -0.14 -22.43
C ASN A 47 -4.22 0.41 -23.73
N ASP A 48 -4.20 1.72 -23.93
CA ASP A 48 -4.76 2.37 -25.12
C ASP A 48 -4.00 2.05 -26.43
N GLN A 49 -2.76 1.57 -26.33
CA GLN A 49 -1.84 1.37 -27.45
C GLN A 49 -1.65 -0.09 -27.84
N GLU A 50 -1.73 -1.00 -26.87
CA GLU A 50 -1.44 -2.42 -27.05
C GLU A 50 -2.31 -3.31 -26.17
N GLN A 51 -2.53 -4.53 -26.67
CA GLN A 51 -3.09 -5.64 -25.89
C GLN A 51 -2.13 -6.82 -26.05
N LEU A 52 -1.62 -7.27 -24.93
CA LEU A 52 -0.62 -8.31 -24.85
C LEU A 52 -1.20 -9.50 -24.07
N GLU A 53 -0.71 -10.70 -24.35
CA GLU A 53 -1.21 -11.94 -23.75
C GLU A 53 -0.04 -12.79 -23.21
N TRP A 54 -0.23 -13.29 -21.99
CA TRP A 54 0.68 -14.20 -21.29
C TRP A 54 -0.08 -15.46 -20.92
N ALA A 55 0.61 -16.59 -20.87
CA ALA A 55 0.04 -17.77 -20.22
C ALA A 55 0.38 -17.72 -18.72
N LEU A 56 -0.62 -17.86 -17.87
CA LEU A 56 -0.50 -17.97 -16.42
C LEU A 56 -1.02 -19.34 -15.98
N VAL A 57 -0.09 -20.26 -15.76
CA VAL A 57 -0.37 -21.69 -15.52
C VAL A 57 0.01 -22.04 -14.09
N ASP A 58 -0.92 -22.66 -13.38
CA ASP A 58 -0.68 -23.29 -12.08
C ASP A 58 -0.63 -24.81 -12.28
N ASP A 59 0.52 -25.43 -11.99
CA ASP A 59 0.73 -26.88 -12.13
C ASP A 59 0.66 -27.63 -10.78
N ASN A 60 0.05 -27.02 -9.75
CA ASN A 60 -0.02 -27.46 -8.35
C ASN A 60 1.32 -27.46 -7.59
N HIS A 61 2.45 -27.21 -8.27
CA HIS A 61 3.77 -27.07 -7.66
C HIS A 61 4.30 -25.65 -7.76
N SER A 62 3.99 -24.96 -8.85
CA SER A 62 4.45 -23.61 -9.13
C SER A 62 3.47 -22.85 -10.00
N LEU A 63 3.28 -21.56 -9.68
CA LEU A 63 2.64 -20.63 -10.60
C LEU A 63 3.68 -20.14 -11.62
N THR A 64 3.38 -20.24 -12.90
CA THR A 64 4.28 -19.85 -13.99
C THR A 64 3.64 -18.80 -14.89
N LEU A 65 4.32 -17.66 -15.06
CA LEU A 65 3.99 -16.64 -16.05
C LEU A 65 4.92 -16.78 -17.26
N ARG A 66 4.34 -17.09 -18.41
CA ARG A 66 5.05 -17.34 -19.66
C ARG A 66 4.73 -16.29 -20.71
N TRP A 67 5.78 -15.68 -21.24
CA TRP A 67 5.70 -14.80 -22.40
C TRP A 67 5.85 -15.62 -23.69
N PRO A 68 4.89 -15.58 -24.64
CA PRO A 68 4.89 -16.47 -25.80
C PRO A 68 5.83 -16.00 -26.94
N HIS A 69 6.29 -14.74 -26.92
CA HIS A 69 7.08 -14.17 -28.02
C HIS A 69 8.59 -14.26 -27.76
N ARG A 70 9.36 -14.27 -28.86
CA ARG A 70 10.84 -14.24 -28.80
C ARG A 70 11.40 -12.86 -28.43
N SER A 71 10.70 -11.80 -28.82
CA SER A 71 11.04 -10.42 -28.45
C SER A 71 10.80 -10.19 -26.96
N ALA A 72 11.51 -9.22 -26.38
CA ALA A 72 11.23 -8.80 -25.02
C ALA A 72 9.85 -8.09 -24.94
N PRO A 73 9.02 -8.37 -23.93
CA PRO A 73 7.85 -7.54 -23.66
C PRO A 73 8.30 -6.16 -23.15
N PRO A 74 7.49 -5.11 -23.33
CA PRO A 74 7.68 -3.84 -22.64
C PRO A 74 7.78 -4.06 -21.12
N ARG A 75 8.74 -3.39 -20.47
CA ARG A 75 8.97 -3.56 -19.03
C ARG A 75 7.75 -3.20 -18.18
N PRO A 76 7.03 -2.08 -18.43
CA PRO A 76 5.81 -1.78 -17.69
C PRO A 76 4.76 -2.88 -17.81
N ALA A 77 4.52 -3.39 -19.03
CA ALA A 77 3.55 -4.48 -19.24
C ALA A 77 3.96 -5.78 -18.51
N LEU A 78 5.25 -6.11 -18.47
CA LEU A 78 5.75 -7.25 -17.67
C LEU A 78 5.48 -7.05 -16.17
N LEU A 79 5.72 -5.85 -15.64
CA LEU A 79 5.45 -5.54 -14.23
C LEU A 79 3.95 -5.65 -13.91
N ALA A 80 3.09 -5.14 -14.79
CA ALA A 80 1.63 -5.30 -14.66
C ALA A 80 1.19 -6.77 -14.72
N ALA A 81 1.78 -7.59 -15.60
CA ALA A 81 1.50 -9.02 -15.65
C ALA A 81 1.89 -9.76 -14.37
N ILE A 82 3.05 -9.40 -13.77
CA ILE A 82 3.50 -9.97 -12.50
C ILE A 82 2.59 -9.54 -11.35
N GLU A 83 2.20 -8.26 -11.28
CA GLU A 83 1.22 -7.77 -10.29
C GLU A 83 -0.11 -8.52 -10.42
N GLY A 84 -0.64 -8.63 -11.64
CA GLY A 84 -1.85 -9.41 -11.96
C GLY A 84 -1.76 -10.84 -11.46
N ALA A 85 -0.68 -11.55 -11.77
CA ALA A 85 -0.48 -12.92 -11.33
C ALA A 85 -0.57 -13.06 -9.79
N PHE A 86 0.06 -12.17 -9.03
CA PHE A 86 -0.02 -12.19 -7.55
C PHE A 86 -1.38 -11.74 -7.01
N ALA A 87 -2.09 -10.87 -7.72
CA ALA A 87 -3.43 -10.45 -7.32
C ALA A 87 -4.48 -11.55 -7.54
N PHE A 88 -4.39 -12.28 -8.66
CA PHE A 88 -5.30 -13.39 -8.98
C PHE A 88 -4.97 -14.68 -8.22
N TYR A 89 -3.69 -14.84 -7.81
CA TYR A 89 -3.24 -15.94 -6.96
C TYR A 89 -2.63 -15.41 -5.65
N PRO A 90 -3.45 -14.86 -4.74
CA PRO A 90 -2.94 -14.20 -3.53
C PRO A 90 -2.24 -15.16 -2.56
N ALA A 91 -2.45 -16.47 -2.64
CA ALA A 91 -1.71 -17.44 -1.84
C ALA A 91 -0.25 -17.61 -2.30
N SER A 92 0.05 -17.35 -3.56
CA SER A 92 1.37 -17.54 -4.15
C SER A 92 2.39 -16.54 -3.60
N VAL A 93 3.56 -17.07 -3.20
CA VAL A 93 4.69 -16.26 -2.70
C VAL A 93 5.80 -16.09 -3.75
N ALA A 94 5.78 -16.92 -4.79
CA ALA A 94 6.74 -16.91 -5.88
C ALA A 94 6.05 -17.22 -7.21
N LEU A 95 6.59 -16.68 -8.29
CA LEU A 95 6.13 -16.81 -9.65
C LEU A 95 7.32 -17.16 -10.55
N ARG A 96 7.28 -18.32 -11.21
CA ARG A 96 8.28 -18.69 -12.20
C ARG A 96 8.07 -17.86 -13.46
N LEU A 97 9.14 -17.27 -13.98
CA LEU A 97 9.13 -16.40 -15.15
C LEU A 97 9.77 -17.11 -16.35
N GLN A 98 8.96 -17.44 -17.36
CA GLN A 98 9.46 -17.95 -18.64
C GLN A 98 9.55 -16.79 -19.64
N LEU A 99 10.73 -16.17 -19.68
CA LEU A 99 11.04 -14.97 -20.46
C LEU A 99 12.30 -15.16 -21.32
N PRO A 100 12.48 -14.41 -22.42
CA PRO A 100 13.71 -14.41 -23.22
C PRO A 100 14.96 -14.18 -22.35
N SER A 101 15.99 -14.99 -22.54
CA SER A 101 17.21 -14.99 -21.70
C SER A 101 17.95 -13.65 -21.68
N VAL A 102 17.83 -12.84 -22.73
CA VAL A 102 18.38 -11.49 -22.83
C VAL A 102 17.90 -10.56 -21.71
N LEU A 103 16.72 -10.82 -21.12
CA LEU A 103 16.16 -10.00 -20.05
C LEU A 103 16.68 -10.36 -18.67
N HIS A 104 17.16 -11.60 -18.49
CA HIS A 104 17.38 -12.18 -17.17
C HIS A 104 18.34 -11.34 -16.32
N ALA A 105 19.46 -10.91 -16.90
CA ALA A 105 20.47 -10.12 -16.18
C ALA A 105 19.90 -8.78 -15.69
N ASN A 106 19.13 -8.09 -16.54
CA ASN A 106 18.54 -6.79 -16.19
C ASN A 106 17.43 -6.94 -15.14
N LEU A 107 16.60 -8.00 -15.23
CA LEU A 107 15.57 -8.28 -14.23
C LEU A 107 16.18 -8.61 -12.87
N CYS A 108 17.28 -9.37 -12.85
CA CYS A 108 18.03 -9.66 -11.62
C CYS A 108 18.67 -8.41 -11.02
N ALA A 109 19.34 -7.60 -11.85
CA ALA A 109 19.97 -6.35 -11.40
C ALA A 109 18.95 -5.33 -10.87
N ALA A 110 17.72 -5.34 -11.39
CA ALA A 110 16.63 -4.50 -10.94
C ALA A 110 15.89 -5.03 -9.70
N GLY A 111 16.22 -6.24 -9.21
CA GLY A 111 15.51 -6.89 -8.11
C GLY A 111 14.10 -7.36 -8.45
N ILE A 112 13.73 -7.43 -9.74
CA ILE A 112 12.42 -7.93 -10.20
C ILE A 112 12.37 -9.45 -10.09
N ALA A 113 13.50 -10.11 -10.30
CA ALA A 113 13.60 -11.56 -10.28
C ALA A 113 14.93 -12.04 -9.73
N VAL A 114 14.99 -13.31 -9.33
CA VAL A 114 16.18 -14.00 -8.86
C VAL A 114 16.32 -15.30 -9.63
N LYS A 115 17.56 -15.73 -9.87
CA LYS A 115 17.82 -17.06 -10.42
C LYS A 115 18.02 -18.08 -9.30
N ASP A 116 17.40 -19.24 -9.43
CA ASP A 116 17.73 -20.38 -8.58
C ASP A 116 19.03 -21.09 -9.02
N SER A 117 19.38 -22.17 -8.33
CA SER A 117 20.56 -23.00 -8.62
C SER A 117 20.53 -23.68 -9.99
N HIS A 118 19.36 -23.81 -10.60
CA HIS A 118 19.17 -24.39 -11.92
C HIS A 118 19.13 -23.32 -13.03
N GLY A 119 19.19 -22.03 -12.64
CA GLY A 119 19.15 -20.90 -13.56
C GLY A 119 17.74 -20.48 -13.96
N GLU A 120 16.70 -21.07 -13.37
CA GLU A 120 15.32 -20.67 -13.57
C GLU A 120 15.06 -19.31 -12.90
N LEU A 121 14.21 -18.51 -13.53
CA LEU A 121 13.95 -17.13 -13.12
C LEU A 121 12.68 -17.06 -12.28
N TRP A 122 12.76 -16.44 -11.10
CA TRP A 122 11.65 -16.35 -10.13
C TRP A 122 11.41 -14.91 -9.70
N ALA A 123 10.17 -14.45 -9.77
CA ALA A 123 9.72 -13.25 -9.06
C ALA A 123 9.13 -13.65 -7.71
N TYR A 124 9.56 -13.02 -6.63
CA TYR A 124 9.01 -13.23 -5.30
C TYR A 124 8.09 -12.08 -4.94
N ALA A 125 6.94 -12.37 -4.32
CA ALA A 125 5.97 -11.35 -3.91
C ALA A 125 6.64 -10.27 -3.04
N GLU A 126 7.49 -10.67 -2.09
CA GLU A 126 8.22 -9.73 -1.22
C GLU A 126 9.14 -8.76 -1.96
N LEU A 127 9.70 -9.17 -3.11
CA LEU A 127 10.57 -8.31 -3.92
C LEU A 127 9.74 -7.37 -4.76
N ILE A 128 8.70 -7.89 -5.41
CA ILE A 128 7.78 -7.11 -6.26
C ILE A 128 7.09 -6.01 -5.46
N TRP A 129 6.63 -6.33 -4.24
CA TRP A 129 6.05 -5.34 -3.33
C TRP A 129 7.08 -4.34 -2.81
N GLN A 130 8.38 -4.56 -3.00
CA GLN A 130 9.41 -3.57 -2.67
C GLN A 130 9.84 -2.69 -3.84
N LEU A 131 9.32 -2.91 -5.06
CA LEU A 131 9.67 -2.13 -6.25
C LEU A 131 8.90 -0.80 -6.28
N PRO A 132 9.54 0.36 -6.04
CA PRO A 132 8.82 1.63 -6.01
C PRO A 132 8.18 1.99 -7.36
N THR A 133 8.74 1.49 -8.47
CA THR A 133 8.24 1.70 -9.82
C THR A 133 6.86 1.11 -10.09
N LEU A 134 6.37 0.17 -9.27
CA LEU A 134 5.02 -0.37 -9.43
C LEU A 134 3.94 0.51 -8.78
N TRP A 135 4.32 1.22 -7.71
CA TRP A 135 3.36 1.78 -6.76
C TRP A 135 3.45 3.29 -6.64
N LEU A 136 4.62 3.87 -6.93
CA LEU A 136 4.83 5.32 -6.89
C LEU A 136 4.76 5.88 -8.31
N ASN A 137 4.07 7.01 -8.48
CA ASN A 137 3.94 7.65 -9.80
C ASN A 137 5.25 8.33 -10.27
N SER A 138 6.13 8.70 -9.35
CA SER A 138 7.41 9.35 -9.66
C SER A 138 8.47 8.91 -8.66
N PRO A 139 8.88 7.62 -8.69
CA PRO A 139 9.84 7.10 -7.73
C PRO A 139 11.20 7.78 -7.93
N PRO A 140 11.90 8.16 -6.86
CA PRO A 140 13.25 8.70 -6.98
C PRO A 140 14.18 7.64 -7.57
N THR A 141 14.98 8.02 -8.57
CA THR A 141 15.94 7.10 -9.22
C THR A 141 17.09 6.68 -8.30
N ARG A 142 17.34 7.46 -7.23
CA ARG A 142 18.35 7.20 -6.20
C ARG A 142 17.87 7.76 -4.85
N PRO A 143 18.29 7.17 -3.71
CA PRO A 143 18.04 7.76 -2.40
C PRO A 143 18.62 9.17 -2.31
N TYR A 144 17.91 10.07 -1.63
CA TYR A 144 18.38 11.45 -1.44
C TYR A 144 19.70 11.48 -0.64
N PRO A 145 20.73 12.24 -1.07
CA PRO A 145 22.02 12.30 -0.39
C PRO A 145 21.90 12.68 1.09
N GLN A 146 22.68 12.03 1.95
CA GLN A 146 22.66 12.30 3.39
C GLN A 146 23.60 13.46 3.73
N GLN A 147 23.02 14.65 3.91
CA GLN A 147 23.70 15.80 4.50
C GLN A 147 23.17 16.02 5.92
N PRO A 148 23.96 15.84 6.99
CA PRO A 148 23.49 16.10 8.34
C PRO A 148 23.24 17.60 8.53
N ILE A 149 22.09 17.94 9.10
CA ILE A 149 21.70 19.30 9.49
C ILE A 149 21.25 19.32 10.95
N LEU A 150 21.17 20.51 11.54
CA LEU A 150 20.62 20.76 12.87
C LEU A 150 19.46 21.75 12.72
N GLU A 151 18.24 21.29 12.98
CA GLU A 151 17.02 22.09 12.88
C GLU A 151 16.19 21.86 14.15
N ASN A 152 15.68 22.94 14.76
CA ASN A 152 14.89 22.88 16.00
C ASN A 152 15.53 22.02 17.12
N GLY A 153 16.86 22.08 17.24
CA GLY A 153 17.63 21.31 18.23
C GLY A 153 17.81 19.82 17.92
N LYS A 154 17.38 19.35 16.74
CA LYS A 154 17.44 17.95 16.33
C LYS A 154 18.43 17.76 15.17
N ARG A 155 19.37 16.83 15.32
CA ARG A 155 20.30 16.46 14.25
C ARG A 155 19.73 15.33 13.41
N HIS A 156 19.49 15.57 12.12
CA HIS A 156 18.95 14.59 11.16
C HIS A 156 19.49 14.88 9.76
N PRO A 157 19.38 13.96 8.79
CA PRO A 157 19.71 14.26 7.40
C PRO A 157 18.71 15.24 6.80
N ARG A 158 19.19 16.10 5.90
CA ARG A 158 18.35 16.94 5.05
C ARG A 158 17.34 16.08 4.30
N ARG A 159 16.07 16.46 4.37
CA ARG A 159 14.96 15.78 3.70
C ARG A 159 14.86 16.20 2.23
N PRO A 160 14.39 15.31 1.33
CA PRO A 160 14.09 15.70 -0.04
C PRO A 160 13.00 16.79 -0.07
N PRO A 161 12.93 17.58 -1.14
CA PRO A 161 11.78 18.46 -1.38
C PRO A 161 10.47 17.66 -1.35
N ARG A 162 9.39 18.30 -0.89
CA ARG A 162 8.06 17.69 -0.92
C ARG A 162 7.69 17.32 -2.37
N PRO A 163 7.16 16.11 -2.62
CA PRO A 163 6.62 15.77 -3.93
C PRO A 163 5.36 16.59 -4.24
N SER A 164 4.80 16.41 -5.43
CA SER A 164 3.52 16.98 -5.84
C SER A 164 2.65 15.93 -6.54
N GLY A 165 1.34 16.17 -6.59
CA GLY A 165 0.40 15.26 -7.24
C GLY A 165 0.24 13.91 -6.53
N THR A 166 -0.16 12.89 -7.27
CA THR A 166 -0.28 11.51 -6.78
C THR A 166 1.09 10.93 -6.51
N VAL A 167 1.31 10.43 -5.29
CA VAL A 167 2.59 9.87 -4.85
C VAL A 167 2.57 8.35 -4.75
N TYR A 168 1.38 7.76 -4.65
CA TYR A 168 1.18 6.33 -4.48
C TYR A 168 -0.16 5.90 -5.05
N GLN A 169 -0.21 4.72 -5.66
CA GLN A 169 -1.47 4.01 -5.89
C GLN A 169 -1.30 2.50 -5.89
N ARG A 170 -2.39 1.79 -5.59
CA ARG A 170 -2.54 0.35 -5.84
C ARG A 170 -4.00 -0.03 -6.01
N HIS A 171 -4.26 -1.10 -6.72
CA HIS A 171 -5.58 -1.70 -6.76
C HIS A 171 -5.88 -2.50 -5.47
N ILE A 172 -7.10 -2.37 -4.96
CA ILE A 172 -7.59 -3.06 -3.77
C ILE A 172 -8.64 -4.09 -4.20
N VAL A 173 -8.22 -5.35 -4.32
CA VAL A 173 -9.03 -6.44 -4.90
C VAL A 173 -10.39 -6.60 -4.24
N TRP A 174 -10.49 -6.50 -2.90
CA TRP A 174 -11.77 -6.68 -2.20
C TRP A 174 -12.68 -5.45 -2.23
N LEU A 175 -12.19 -4.31 -2.70
CA LEU A 175 -13.02 -3.13 -2.97
C LEU A 175 -13.31 -2.97 -4.47
N ASP A 176 -12.63 -3.73 -5.32
CA ASP A 176 -12.59 -3.54 -6.77
C ASP A 176 -12.36 -2.07 -7.16
N ALA A 177 -11.38 -1.44 -6.47
CA ALA A 177 -11.15 -0.01 -6.58
C ALA A 177 -9.66 0.33 -6.47
N THR A 178 -9.27 1.47 -7.03
CA THR A 178 -7.90 2.00 -6.94
C THR A 178 -7.79 2.92 -5.73
N LEU A 179 -6.95 2.54 -4.77
CA LEU A 179 -6.56 3.42 -3.68
C LEU A 179 -5.34 4.23 -4.09
N SER A 180 -5.40 5.55 -3.89
CA SER A 180 -4.26 6.43 -4.11
C SER A 180 -4.04 7.43 -2.97
N PHE A 181 -2.81 7.92 -2.87
CA PHE A 181 -2.48 9.08 -2.05
C PHE A 181 -1.91 10.17 -2.95
N ARG A 182 -2.40 11.39 -2.78
CA ARG A 182 -1.84 12.58 -3.41
C ARG A 182 -1.48 13.63 -2.38
N VAL A 183 -0.51 14.48 -2.70
CA VAL A 183 -0.19 15.64 -1.86
C VAL A 183 -1.40 16.57 -1.81
N LEU A 184 -1.66 17.12 -0.63
CA LEU A 184 -2.71 18.09 -0.40
C LEU A 184 -2.49 19.31 -1.31
N ASP A 185 -3.57 19.73 -1.97
CA ASP A 185 -3.68 20.98 -2.72
C ASP A 185 -4.55 21.92 -1.90
N LEU A 186 -3.99 23.04 -1.44
CA LEU A 186 -4.67 23.95 -0.51
C LEU A 186 -5.99 24.48 -1.09
N GLU A 187 -6.01 24.86 -2.36
CA GLU A 187 -7.18 25.47 -2.98
C GLU A 187 -8.27 24.44 -3.25
N LEU A 188 -7.89 23.20 -3.59
CA LEU A 188 -8.85 22.13 -3.79
C LEU A 188 -9.35 21.52 -2.48
N ASP A 189 -8.50 21.38 -1.46
CA ASP A 189 -8.75 20.55 -0.28
C ASP A 189 -9.23 21.31 0.95
N LEU A 190 -9.02 22.63 1.05
CA LEU A 190 -9.35 23.39 2.26
C LEU A 190 -10.81 23.26 2.69
N GLU A 191 -11.75 23.35 1.75
CA GLU A 191 -13.19 23.21 2.06
C GLU A 191 -13.53 21.84 2.63
N ARG A 192 -12.98 20.76 2.05
CA ARG A 192 -13.18 19.41 2.57
C ARG A 192 -12.52 19.24 3.93
N PHE A 193 -11.28 19.70 4.08
CA PHE A 193 -10.56 19.62 5.34
C PHE A 193 -11.35 20.33 6.45
N ASN A 194 -11.87 21.53 6.19
CA ASN A 194 -12.70 22.24 7.16
C ASN A 194 -13.97 21.47 7.54
N ARG A 195 -14.70 20.94 6.55
CA ARG A 195 -15.87 20.10 6.82
C ARG A 195 -15.52 18.86 7.64
N TRP A 196 -14.42 18.18 7.29
CA TRP A 196 -13.99 16.95 7.96
C TRP A 196 -13.53 17.20 9.40
N MET A 197 -12.76 18.25 9.66
CA MET A 197 -12.32 18.61 11.02
C MET A 197 -13.48 18.97 11.94
N ASN A 198 -14.58 19.48 11.37
CA ASN A 198 -15.79 19.81 12.11
C ASN A 198 -16.79 18.64 12.23
N ASP A 199 -16.54 17.48 11.60
CA ASP A 199 -17.32 16.25 11.84
C ASP A 199 -17.16 15.80 13.30
N PRO A 200 -18.25 15.57 14.06
CA PRO A 200 -18.18 15.22 15.48
C PRO A 200 -17.34 13.97 15.80
N VAL A 201 -17.29 12.98 14.89
CA VAL A 201 -16.50 11.76 15.05
C VAL A 201 -15.01 12.07 14.88
N VAL A 202 -14.65 12.94 13.93
CA VAL A 202 -13.27 13.37 13.72
C VAL A 202 -12.82 14.26 14.87
N ALA A 203 -13.63 15.27 15.20
CA ALA A 203 -13.38 16.24 16.26
C ALA A 203 -13.12 15.57 17.63
N HIS A 204 -13.80 14.45 17.93
CA HIS A 204 -13.59 13.71 19.16
C HIS A 204 -12.14 13.21 19.35
N PHE A 205 -11.40 12.96 18.26
CA PHE A 205 -10.03 12.47 18.33
C PHE A 205 -8.98 13.53 17.99
N TRP A 206 -9.31 14.46 17.09
CA TRP A 206 -8.38 15.48 16.61
C TRP A 206 -8.44 16.77 17.41
N GLU A 207 -9.61 17.12 17.96
CA GLU A 207 -9.81 18.36 18.74
C GLU A 207 -9.38 19.65 18.00
N GLU A 208 -9.32 19.61 16.66
CA GLU A 208 -8.96 20.72 15.77
C GLU A 208 -10.19 21.34 15.07
N GLN A 209 -11.35 21.38 15.74
CA GLN A 209 -12.51 22.14 15.24
C GLN A 209 -12.16 23.62 15.09
N GLY A 210 -12.73 24.26 14.09
CA GLY A 210 -12.38 25.65 13.79
C GLY A 210 -13.08 26.21 12.58
N ASP A 211 -12.90 27.52 12.40
CA ASP A 211 -13.36 28.23 11.22
C ASP A 211 -12.43 28.00 10.02
N PHE A 212 -12.88 28.48 8.85
CA PHE A 212 -12.19 28.29 7.59
C PHE A 212 -10.81 28.96 7.54
N GLN A 213 -10.64 30.10 8.23
CA GLN A 213 -9.39 30.84 8.25
C GLN A 213 -8.36 30.14 9.13
N GLN A 214 -8.78 29.66 10.31
CA GLN A 214 -7.93 28.85 11.20
C GLN A 214 -7.41 27.60 10.50
N HIS A 215 -8.26 26.92 9.73
CA HIS A 215 -7.85 25.74 8.96
C HIS A 215 -6.96 26.06 7.77
N ARG A 216 -7.15 27.21 7.10
CA ARG A 216 -6.22 27.69 6.06
C ARG A 216 -4.83 27.88 6.63
N GLU A 217 -4.71 28.61 7.74
CA GLU A 217 -3.43 28.88 8.40
C GLU A 217 -2.75 27.60 8.87
N ARG A 218 -3.52 26.63 9.41
CA ARG A 218 -3.02 25.29 9.78
C ARG A 218 -2.45 24.53 8.60
N LEU A 219 -3.17 24.49 7.47
CA LEU A 219 -2.71 23.80 6.26
C LEU A 219 -1.49 24.50 5.64
N GLU A 220 -1.48 25.84 5.58
CA GLU A 220 -0.33 26.62 5.10
C GLU A 220 0.92 26.38 5.95
N SER A 221 0.78 26.38 7.28
CA SER A 221 1.87 26.03 8.21
C SER A 221 2.38 24.60 7.99
N THR A 222 1.47 23.65 7.78
CA THR A 222 1.83 22.25 7.45
C THR A 222 2.57 22.17 6.13
N LEU A 223 2.14 22.95 5.14
CA LEU A 223 2.79 23.04 3.83
C LEU A 223 4.14 23.78 3.91
N GLN A 224 4.44 24.54 4.95
CA GLN A 224 5.76 25.13 5.17
C GLN A 224 6.71 24.22 5.96
N ASN A 225 6.18 23.21 6.65
CA ASN A 225 6.99 22.25 7.41
C ASN A 225 7.63 21.20 6.48
N PRO A 226 8.97 21.17 6.33
CA PRO A 226 9.66 20.21 5.47
C PRO A 226 9.64 18.78 6.02
N SER A 227 9.39 18.61 7.32
CA SER A 227 9.37 17.30 7.98
C SER A 227 8.04 16.57 7.80
N VAL A 228 7.03 17.22 7.21
CA VAL A 228 5.67 16.70 7.04
C VAL A 228 5.24 16.77 5.58
N VAL A 229 4.64 15.68 5.11
CA VAL A 229 3.95 15.64 3.81
C VAL A 229 2.46 15.39 4.06
N PRO A 230 1.61 16.43 3.91
CA PRO A 230 0.17 16.27 4.00
C PRO A 230 -0.36 15.59 2.73
N LEU A 231 -1.15 14.55 2.91
CA LEU A 231 -1.72 13.74 1.83
C LEU A 231 -3.25 13.69 1.95
N ILE A 232 -3.87 13.47 0.81
CA ILE A 232 -5.28 13.11 0.68
C ILE A 232 -5.35 11.69 0.16
N GLY A 233 -6.06 10.83 0.89
CA GLY A 233 -6.41 9.50 0.44
C GLY A 233 -7.61 9.55 -0.49
N CYS A 234 -7.52 8.84 -1.61
CA CYS A 234 -8.60 8.71 -2.57
C CYS A 234 -8.93 7.23 -2.86
N ILE A 235 -10.19 6.94 -3.17
CA ILE A 235 -10.66 5.69 -3.77
C ILE A 235 -11.27 6.05 -5.13
N ASP A 236 -10.74 5.48 -6.22
CA ASP A 236 -11.11 5.83 -7.61
C ASP A 236 -11.12 7.35 -7.88
N GLY A 237 -10.18 8.06 -7.25
CA GLY A 237 -10.04 9.51 -7.36
C GLY A 237 -10.92 10.31 -6.39
N GLU A 238 -11.91 9.69 -5.73
CA GLU A 238 -12.76 10.36 -4.73
C GLU A 238 -12.01 10.54 -3.39
N PRO A 239 -11.79 11.79 -2.92
CA PRO A 239 -11.13 12.06 -1.64
C PRO A 239 -11.93 11.56 -0.44
N PHE A 240 -11.32 10.79 0.46
CA PHE A 240 -12.01 10.25 1.65
C PHE A 240 -11.39 10.64 2.99
N GLY A 241 -10.10 10.98 3.01
CA GLY A 241 -9.38 11.21 4.27
C GLY A 241 -8.14 12.05 4.10
N TYR A 242 -7.74 12.69 5.20
CA TYR A 242 -6.53 13.50 5.31
C TYR A 242 -5.49 12.75 6.14
N PHE A 243 -4.26 12.76 5.67
CA PHE A 243 -3.13 12.07 6.29
C PHE A 243 -1.97 13.06 6.46
N GLU A 244 -1.29 13.01 7.59
CA GLU A 244 -0.01 13.68 7.78
C GLU A 244 1.06 12.61 7.87
N THR A 245 1.96 12.54 6.91
CA THR A 245 3.14 11.67 7.03
C THR A 245 4.33 12.48 7.48
N TYR A 246 5.17 11.92 8.35
CA TYR A 246 6.24 12.68 9.00
C TYR A 246 7.50 11.86 9.24
N TRP A 247 8.61 12.56 9.40
CA TRP A 247 9.86 11.99 9.92
C TRP A 247 9.82 11.95 11.43
N ALA A 248 9.81 10.75 12.02
CA ALA A 248 9.52 10.57 13.44
C ALA A 248 10.59 11.20 14.35
N LYS A 249 11.83 11.32 13.88
CA LYS A 249 12.90 12.03 14.60
C LYS A 249 12.61 13.52 14.74
N GLU A 250 12.06 14.14 13.70
CA GLU A 250 11.66 15.55 13.66
C GLU A 250 10.35 15.81 14.40
N ASP A 251 9.47 14.81 14.50
CA ASP A 251 8.20 14.89 15.22
C ASP A 251 8.35 14.80 16.77
N ARG A 252 7.31 15.20 17.49
CA ARG A 252 7.21 15.10 18.96
C ARG A 252 7.38 13.66 19.48
N ILE A 253 6.97 12.64 18.71
CA ILE A 253 7.11 11.24 19.09
C ILE A 253 8.58 10.82 19.23
N GLY A 254 9.49 11.47 18.49
CA GLY A 254 10.92 11.16 18.48
C GLY A 254 11.62 11.33 19.84
N ALA A 255 11.02 12.05 20.78
CA ALA A 255 11.55 12.20 22.14
C ALA A 255 11.23 11.02 23.07
N TYR A 256 10.34 10.11 22.68
CA TYR A 256 9.80 9.05 23.55
C TYR A 256 10.39 7.66 23.26
N TYR A 257 11.29 7.55 22.29
CA TYR A 257 12.05 6.34 21.94
C TYR A 257 13.36 6.71 21.25
N ASP A 258 14.22 5.71 20.99
CA ASP A 258 15.46 5.91 20.24
C ASP A 258 15.18 6.03 18.72
N ALA A 259 14.87 7.26 18.29
CA ALA A 259 14.48 7.58 16.92
C ALA A 259 15.66 7.54 15.94
N SER A 260 15.52 6.70 14.91
CA SER A 260 16.46 6.62 13.80
C SER A 260 16.21 7.75 12.81
N ASP A 261 17.24 8.07 12.01
CA ASP A 261 17.20 9.13 11.02
C ASP A 261 16.12 8.93 9.95
N PHE A 262 15.66 7.71 9.70
CA PHE A 262 14.68 7.39 8.65
C PHE A 262 13.40 6.76 9.19
N ASP A 263 13.17 6.81 10.50
CA ASP A 263 11.86 6.40 11.02
C ASP A 263 10.79 7.37 10.55
N ARG A 264 9.66 6.82 10.13
CA ARG A 264 8.51 7.58 9.64
C ARG A 264 7.28 7.31 10.46
N GLY A 265 6.31 8.20 10.43
CA GLY A 265 5.01 7.96 11.03
C GLY A 265 3.91 8.63 10.24
N TRP A 266 2.68 8.40 10.69
CA TRP A 266 1.50 8.99 10.07
C TRP A 266 0.42 9.31 11.09
N HIS A 267 -0.35 10.35 10.80
CA HIS A 267 -1.66 10.62 11.38
C HIS A 267 -2.72 10.52 10.30
N VAL A 268 -3.96 10.23 10.69
CA VAL A 268 -5.09 10.11 9.76
C VAL A 268 -6.40 10.58 10.37
N LEU A 269 -7.22 11.21 9.54
CA LEU A 269 -8.65 11.32 9.74
C LEU A 269 -9.38 10.78 8.52
N ILE A 270 -10.49 10.09 8.76
CA ILE A 270 -11.40 9.62 7.71
C ILE A 270 -12.62 10.52 7.71
N GLY A 271 -12.57 11.53 6.86
CA GLY A 271 -13.58 12.56 6.77
C GLY A 271 -14.89 12.02 6.23
N GLU A 272 -14.84 11.28 5.12
CA GLU A 272 -16.04 10.74 4.48
C GLU A 272 -16.54 9.48 5.18
N ALA A 273 -17.78 9.53 5.66
CA ALA A 273 -18.40 8.43 6.40
C ALA A 273 -18.56 7.15 5.55
N ALA A 274 -18.77 7.29 4.24
CA ALA A 274 -18.92 6.17 3.29
C ALA A 274 -17.66 5.28 3.23
N PHE A 275 -16.49 5.84 3.52
CA PHE A 275 -15.21 5.12 3.47
C PHE A 275 -14.73 4.70 4.87
N ARG A 276 -15.62 4.67 5.86
CA ARG A 276 -15.35 4.14 7.20
C ARG A 276 -15.75 2.67 7.26
N GLY A 277 -15.00 1.86 7.99
CA GLY A 277 -15.33 0.44 8.21
C GLY A 277 -14.15 -0.49 7.97
N GLN A 278 -14.34 -1.76 8.28
CA GLN A 278 -13.28 -2.78 8.18
C GLN A 278 -12.69 -2.90 6.76
N PRO A 279 -13.49 -2.98 5.67
CA PRO A 279 -12.94 -3.11 4.32
C PRO A 279 -12.02 -1.95 3.92
N TYR A 280 -12.37 -0.72 4.31
CA TYR A 280 -11.58 0.47 4.02
C TYR A 280 -10.36 0.62 4.91
N VAL A 281 -10.46 0.31 6.21
CA VAL A 281 -9.29 0.32 7.11
C VAL A 281 -8.25 -0.71 6.68
N ALA A 282 -8.69 -1.91 6.33
CA ALA A 282 -7.84 -2.94 5.75
C ALA A 282 -7.18 -2.49 4.43
N ALA A 283 -7.80 -1.55 3.70
CA ALA A 283 -7.26 -0.99 2.46
C ALA A 283 -6.23 0.11 2.72
N TRP A 284 -6.59 1.17 3.44
CA TRP A 284 -5.72 2.35 3.55
C TRP A 284 -4.56 2.16 4.53
N LEU A 285 -4.73 1.39 5.63
CA LEU A 285 -3.70 1.30 6.68
C LEU A 285 -2.44 0.56 6.18
N PRO A 286 -2.55 -0.61 5.53
CA PRO A 286 -1.38 -1.21 4.90
C PRO A 286 -0.88 -0.40 3.70
N SER A 287 -1.76 0.33 2.99
CA SER A 287 -1.34 1.18 1.87
C SER A 287 -0.44 2.32 2.31
N ILE A 288 -0.80 3.04 3.37
CA ILE A 288 0.02 4.15 3.87
C ILE A 288 1.35 3.63 4.41
N SER A 289 1.32 2.45 5.05
CA SER A 289 2.54 1.77 5.47
C SER A 289 3.45 1.43 4.30
N HIS A 290 2.88 0.84 3.26
CA HIS A 290 3.58 0.47 2.05
C HIS A 290 4.23 1.68 1.37
N TYR A 291 3.45 2.75 1.17
CA TYR A 291 3.96 4.02 0.66
C TYR A 291 5.16 4.50 1.46
N LEU A 292 5.07 4.53 2.79
CA LEU A 292 6.15 5.03 3.63
C LEU A 292 7.42 4.17 3.58
N PHE A 293 7.29 2.86 3.37
CA PHE A 293 8.44 2.01 3.14
C PHE A 293 9.07 2.21 1.75
N LEU A 294 8.28 2.54 0.72
CA LEU A 294 8.78 2.69 -0.64
C LEU A 294 9.36 4.08 -0.93
N ASP A 295 8.77 5.13 -0.38
CA ASP A 295 9.15 6.50 -0.71
C ASP A 295 10.56 6.88 -0.18
N ASP A 296 11.08 6.16 0.83
CA ASP A 296 12.52 6.10 1.11
C ASP A 296 12.93 4.70 1.56
N CYS A 297 13.79 4.04 0.78
CA CYS A 297 14.23 2.66 1.03
C CYS A 297 15.01 2.50 2.35
N ARG A 298 15.49 3.59 2.96
CA ARG A 298 16.17 3.58 4.26
C ARG A 298 15.19 3.52 5.43
N THR A 299 13.90 3.72 5.19
CA THR A 299 12.84 3.58 6.21
C THR A 299 12.75 2.13 6.65
N GLN A 300 13.17 1.86 7.90
CA GLN A 300 13.11 0.52 8.50
C GLN A 300 11.97 0.36 9.51
N ARG A 301 11.46 1.46 10.06
CA ARG A 301 10.42 1.45 11.10
C ARG A 301 9.38 2.52 10.81
N LEU A 302 8.11 2.13 10.95
CA LEU A 302 7.00 3.07 11.02
C LEU A 302 6.50 3.17 12.44
N MET A 303 6.23 4.39 12.87
CA MET A 303 5.85 4.74 14.23
C MET A 303 4.44 5.32 14.24
N ILE A 304 3.69 5.01 15.30
CA ILE A 304 2.36 5.60 15.52
C ILE A 304 2.09 5.72 17.02
N GLU A 305 1.15 6.59 17.40
CA GLU A 305 0.85 6.92 18.78
C GLU A 305 -0.66 7.11 19.06
N PRO A 306 -1.53 6.11 18.81
CA PRO A 306 -2.93 6.23 19.19
C PRO A 306 -3.09 6.38 20.71
N ARG A 307 -4.21 6.95 21.16
CA ARG A 307 -4.60 6.91 22.58
C ARG A 307 -4.72 5.46 23.06
N VAL A 308 -4.28 5.19 24.29
CA VAL A 308 -4.35 3.83 24.88
C VAL A 308 -5.79 3.30 25.04
N ASP A 309 -6.78 4.19 25.13
CA ASP A 309 -8.20 3.88 25.25
C ASP A 309 -8.89 3.64 23.89
N ASN A 310 -8.21 3.90 22.76
CA ASN A 310 -8.74 3.63 21.43
C ASN A 310 -8.55 2.16 21.03
N ALA A 311 -9.27 1.26 21.72
CA ALA A 311 -9.17 -0.18 21.52
C ALA A 311 -9.44 -0.63 20.06
N LYS A 312 -10.29 0.11 19.33
CA LYS A 312 -10.56 -0.17 17.91
C LYS A 312 -9.32 0.09 17.05
N MET A 313 -8.67 1.25 17.21
CA MET A 313 -7.44 1.56 16.48
C MET A 313 -6.31 0.60 16.85
N LEU A 314 -6.15 0.28 18.14
CA LEU A 314 -5.12 -0.67 18.60
C LEU A 314 -5.27 -2.06 17.98
N ARG A 315 -6.51 -2.57 17.88
CA ARG A 315 -6.79 -3.84 17.19
C ARG A 315 -6.47 -3.78 15.69
N ASN A 316 -6.90 -2.71 15.01
CA ASN A 316 -6.64 -2.54 13.57
C ASN A 316 -5.13 -2.46 13.28
N LEU A 317 -4.37 -1.76 14.12
CA LEU A 317 -2.92 -1.68 14.02
C LEU A 317 -2.26 -3.05 14.20
N ALA A 318 -2.65 -3.81 15.22
CA ALA A 318 -2.12 -5.15 15.44
C ALA A 318 -2.44 -6.10 14.27
N GLN A 319 -3.66 -6.02 13.72
CA GLN A 319 -4.06 -6.80 12.54
C GLN A 319 -3.26 -6.44 11.28
N CYS A 320 -2.76 -5.21 11.19
CA CYS A 320 -1.93 -4.77 10.06
C CYS A 320 -0.42 -4.93 10.32
N GLY A 321 -0.01 -5.54 11.44
CA GLY A 321 1.40 -5.85 11.72
C GLY A 321 2.16 -4.83 12.58
N TYR A 322 1.46 -3.88 13.20
CA TYR A 322 2.07 -3.00 14.21
C TYR A 322 2.12 -3.68 15.59
N ALA A 323 3.31 -3.73 16.18
CA ALA A 323 3.51 -4.11 17.56
C ALA A 323 3.15 -2.96 18.51
N HIS A 324 2.50 -3.27 19.63
CA HIS A 324 2.32 -2.34 20.76
C HIS A 324 3.57 -2.38 21.64
N VAL A 325 4.41 -1.36 21.55
CA VAL A 325 5.74 -1.35 22.19
C VAL A 325 5.64 -0.97 23.67
N LYS A 326 5.06 0.18 23.97
CA LYS A 326 4.88 0.69 25.34
C LYS A 326 3.87 1.82 25.40
N ALA A 327 3.20 1.98 26.54
CA ALA A 327 2.44 3.19 26.83
C ALA A 327 3.36 4.31 27.34
N PHE A 328 3.03 5.56 27.02
CA PHE A 328 3.70 6.76 27.52
C PHE A 328 2.72 7.95 27.56
N ASP A 329 3.11 9.03 28.24
CA ASP A 329 2.25 10.20 28.41
C ASP A 329 2.78 11.38 27.57
N PHE A 330 1.95 11.84 26.63
CA PHE A 330 2.05 13.19 26.07
C PHE A 330 1.31 14.18 26.99
N PRO A 331 1.60 15.50 26.91
CA PRO A 331 0.90 16.50 27.72
C PRO A 331 -0.63 16.47 27.61
N HIS A 332 -1.17 16.02 26.47
CA HIS A 332 -2.61 16.03 26.15
C HIS A 332 -3.24 14.62 26.07
N LYS A 333 -2.46 13.53 26.15
CA LYS A 333 -3.00 12.16 26.12
C LYS A 333 -2.02 11.11 26.63
N ARG A 334 -2.55 9.99 27.11
CA ARG A 334 -1.79 8.74 27.28
C ARG A 334 -1.80 7.96 25.97
N ALA A 335 -0.63 7.81 25.36
CA ALA A 335 -0.44 7.20 24.05
C ALA A 335 0.13 5.78 24.16
N MET A 336 -0.18 4.93 23.18
CA MET A 336 0.48 3.65 22.95
C MET A 336 1.47 3.81 21.80
N LEU A 337 2.77 3.63 22.06
CA LEU A 337 3.77 3.59 20.99
C LEU A 337 3.58 2.33 20.16
N GLY A 338 3.14 2.48 18.93
CA GLY A 338 3.08 1.43 17.92
C GLY A 338 4.32 1.46 17.03
N MET A 339 4.82 0.29 16.63
CA MET A 339 5.92 0.17 15.68
C MET A 339 5.63 -0.93 14.66
N GLN A 340 5.91 -0.67 13.39
CA GLN A 340 5.92 -1.69 12.35
C GLN A 340 7.30 -1.73 11.69
N LEU A 341 7.90 -2.92 11.66
CA LEU A 341 9.18 -3.15 11.01
C LEU A 341 8.98 -3.40 9.51
N ARG A 342 9.90 -2.87 8.70
CA ARG A 342 9.96 -3.14 7.26
C ARG A 342 9.98 -4.63 6.98
N GLU A 343 10.89 -5.34 7.64
CA GLU A 343 11.05 -6.79 7.52
C GLU A 343 9.74 -7.53 7.78
N HIS A 344 9.09 -7.25 8.91
CA HIS A 344 7.82 -7.90 9.27
C HIS A 344 6.72 -7.60 8.23
N PHE A 345 6.61 -6.34 7.78
CA PHE A 345 5.62 -5.95 6.77
C PHE A 345 5.77 -6.73 5.46
N PHE A 346 7.01 -6.90 4.97
CA PHE A 346 7.29 -7.62 3.72
C PHE A 346 7.29 -9.14 3.84
N ASN A 347 7.84 -9.69 4.91
CA ASN A 347 7.90 -11.14 5.11
C ASN A 347 6.52 -11.73 5.43
N GLU A 348 5.71 -11.04 6.24
CA GLU A 348 4.36 -11.49 6.61
C GLU A 348 3.27 -11.01 5.65
N ARG A 349 3.66 -10.31 4.57
CA ARG A 349 2.76 -9.82 3.53
C ARG A 349 1.59 -9.01 4.09
N SER A 350 1.87 -8.13 5.05
CA SER A 350 0.87 -7.36 5.80
C SER A 350 0.06 -6.37 4.92
N TRP A 351 0.31 -6.30 3.61
CA TRP A 351 -0.51 -5.59 2.63
C TRP A 351 -1.82 -6.28 2.26
N ILE A 352 -1.91 -7.60 2.47
CA ILE A 352 -3.15 -8.37 2.29
C ILE A 352 -3.79 -8.52 3.67
N PRO A 353 -5.10 -8.27 3.82
CA PRO A 353 -5.82 -8.62 5.03
C PRO A 353 -5.88 -10.15 5.15
N LEU A 354 -4.86 -10.71 5.79
CA LEU A 354 -4.83 -12.12 6.19
C LEU A 354 -5.47 -12.25 7.57
N PRO A 355 -6.17 -13.36 7.88
CA PRO A 355 -6.50 -13.67 9.27
C PRO A 355 -5.21 -13.64 10.11
N PRO A 356 -5.25 -13.11 11.34
CA PRO A 356 -4.06 -12.86 12.15
C PRO A 356 -3.21 -14.15 12.27
N HIS A 357 -1.96 -14.09 11.82
CA HIS A 357 -1.04 -15.22 11.89
C HIS A 357 -0.63 -15.45 13.36
N PRO A 358 -0.73 -16.68 13.92
CA PRO A 358 -0.38 -16.97 15.31
C PRO A 358 1.13 -16.96 15.62
N GLY A 359 1.96 -16.37 14.76
CA GLY A 359 3.42 -16.37 14.90
C GLY A 359 4.06 -15.37 13.97
N SER A 360 4.25 -14.15 14.45
CA SER A 360 5.12 -13.10 13.90
C SER A 360 6.60 -13.38 14.24
N ALA A 361 7.02 -14.64 14.11
CA ALA A 361 8.43 -15.02 14.24
C ALA A 361 9.05 -15.05 12.83
N PRO A 362 10.27 -14.50 12.64
CA PRO A 362 10.94 -14.55 11.34
C PRO A 362 11.01 -16.00 10.86
N ARG A 363 10.54 -16.27 9.64
CA ARG A 363 10.72 -17.58 9.02
C ARG A 363 12.22 -17.84 8.86
N PRO A 364 12.74 -19.00 9.29
CA PRO A 364 14.13 -19.35 9.03
C PRO A 364 14.38 -19.48 7.53
N ASP A 365 15.50 -18.94 7.07
CA ASP A 365 15.99 -19.05 5.69
C ASP A 365 16.14 -20.54 5.34
N PRO A 366 15.45 -21.06 4.29
CA PRO A 366 15.51 -22.46 3.90
C PRO A 366 16.91 -22.92 3.44
N ARG A 367 17.87 -21.99 3.28
CA ARG A 367 19.29 -22.31 3.00
C ARG A 367 20.10 -22.66 4.25
N PHE A 368 19.54 -22.48 5.45
CA PHE A 368 20.25 -22.66 6.73
C PHE A 368 19.57 -23.63 7.71
N THR A 369 18.54 -24.36 7.27
CA THR A 369 18.07 -25.54 8.01
C THR A 369 18.92 -26.74 7.63
N THR A 370 19.75 -27.21 8.57
CA THR A 370 20.59 -28.41 8.46
C THR A 370 19.79 -29.68 8.26
#